data_AF-A0A1B6GTJ6-F1
#
_entry.id   AF-A0A1B6GTJ6-F1
#
_cell.length_a   1.000
_cell.length_b   1.000
_cell.length_c   1.000
_cell.angle_alpha   90.00
_cell.angle_beta   90.00
_cell.angle_gamma   90.00
#
_symmetry.space_group_name_H-M   'P 1'
#
loop_
_entity.id
_entity.type
_entity.pdbx_description
1 polymer ?
#
loop_
_entity_poly.entity_id
_entity_poly.type
_entity_poly.pdbx_seq_one_letter_code
_entity_poly.pdbx_strand_id
1 'polypeptide(L)'
;KFIEHVGPKHMPPTDSQPIIYFNLFFTVALITNFVTETNRYATQSIANAITSGSLKPKSRATERLPVSFNEMRAFIACILNMGLIRKSTIASYWSTLPCSATPWFRKMFSRNRFQLLLKFFHLIDN
;
A
#
# COMPACT_ATOMS: atom_id res chain seq x y z
N LYS A 1 4.36 7.48 -42.76
CA LYS A 1 2.98 7.19 -42.33
C LYS A 1 3.05 5.94 -41.45
N PHE A 2 2.77 6.04 -40.14
CA PHE A 2 2.78 4.87 -39.24
C PHE A 2 1.58 3.96 -39.60
N ILE A 3 1.83 2.66 -39.81
CA ILE A 3 0.83 1.64 -40.23
C ILE A 3 0.55 0.66 -39.08
N GLU A 4 1.11 0.89 -37.88
CA GLU A 4 0.85 0.00 -36.75
C GLU A 4 -0.59 0.13 -36.24
N HIS A 5 -1.17 -1.01 -35.85
CA HIS A 5 -2.44 -1.03 -35.13
C HIS A 5 -2.31 -0.25 -33.83
N VAL A 6 -3.17 0.76 -33.67
CA VAL A 6 -3.25 1.56 -32.45
C VAL A 6 -3.95 0.77 -31.34
N GLY A 7 -3.49 0.93 -30.11
CA GLY A 7 -4.10 0.33 -28.92
C GLY A 7 -3.28 -0.78 -28.27
N PRO A 8 -3.78 -1.35 -27.15
CA PRO A 8 -3.03 -2.32 -26.38
C PRO A 8 -2.98 -3.68 -27.10
N LYS A 9 -1.79 -4.29 -27.18
CA LYS A 9 -1.56 -5.56 -27.90
C LYS A 9 -2.06 -6.80 -27.15
N HIS A 10 -2.25 -6.73 -25.83
CA HIS A 10 -2.61 -7.87 -24.97
C HIS A 10 -3.76 -7.53 -24.02
N MET A 11 -4.87 -7.03 -24.57
CA MET A 11 -6.06 -6.74 -23.77
C MET A 11 -6.77 -8.03 -23.33
N PRO A 12 -7.16 -8.12 -22.04
CA PRO A 12 -8.17 -9.07 -21.61
C PRO A 12 -9.47 -8.90 -22.41
N PRO A 13 -10.33 -9.93 -22.48
CA PRO A 13 -11.68 -9.83 -23.03
C PRO A 13 -12.41 -8.59 -22.51
N THR A 14 -13.22 -7.94 -23.35
CA THR A 14 -13.87 -6.65 -23.03
C THR A 14 -14.86 -6.72 -21.86
N ASP A 15 -15.33 -7.91 -21.52
CA ASP A 15 -16.20 -8.23 -20.38
C ASP A 15 -15.41 -8.67 -19.12
N SER A 16 -14.08 -8.58 -19.15
CA SER A 16 -13.23 -8.92 -18.02
C SER A 16 -13.49 -8.01 -16.82
N GLN A 17 -13.38 -8.58 -15.63
CA GLN A 17 -13.49 -7.80 -14.41
C GLN A 17 -12.36 -6.76 -14.29
N PRO A 18 -12.62 -5.58 -13.69
CA PRO A 18 -11.59 -4.53 -13.52
C PRO A 18 -10.29 -5.00 -12.87
N ILE A 19 -10.36 -6.01 -11.98
CA ILE A 19 -9.18 -6.59 -11.32
C ILE A 19 -8.22 -7.27 -12.31
N ILE A 20 -8.73 -7.81 -13.43
CA ILE A 20 -7.90 -8.45 -14.46
C ILE A 20 -7.01 -7.41 -15.12
N TYR A 21 -7.56 -6.24 -15.47
CA TYR A 21 -6.78 -5.11 -16.00
C TYR A 21 -5.77 -4.58 -15.00
N PHE A 22 -6.16 -4.47 -13.72
CA PHE A 22 -5.23 -4.05 -12.65
C PHE A 22 -4.01 -4.98 -12.55
N ASN A 23 -4.22 -6.29 -12.63
CA ASN A 23 -3.17 -7.29 -12.52
C ASN A 23 -2.17 -7.27 -13.71
N LEU A 24 -2.50 -6.60 -14.83
CA LEU A 24 -1.54 -6.39 -15.92
C LEU A 24 -0.39 -5.47 -15.50
N PHE A 25 -0.65 -4.53 -14.60
CA PHE A 25 0.32 -3.55 -14.12
C PHE A 25 0.88 -3.94 -12.74
N PHE A 26 0.03 -4.43 -11.85
CA PHE A 26 0.41 -4.89 -10.52
C PHE A 26 0.56 -6.41 -10.49
N THR A 27 1.62 -6.89 -11.12
CA THR A 27 1.92 -8.31 -11.21
C THR A 27 2.28 -8.90 -9.84
N VAL A 28 2.18 -10.23 -9.72
CA VAL A 28 2.60 -10.94 -8.50
C VAL A 28 4.06 -10.65 -8.18
N ALA A 29 4.95 -10.68 -9.17
CA ALA A 29 6.37 -10.38 -8.98
C ALA A 29 6.59 -8.96 -8.44
N LEU A 30 5.89 -7.97 -9.00
CA LEU A 30 6.00 -6.58 -8.56
C LEU A 30 5.53 -6.40 -7.11
N ILE A 31 4.37 -6.95 -6.76
CA ILE A 31 3.84 -6.84 -5.39
C ILE A 31 4.74 -7.59 -4.40
N THR A 32 5.26 -8.76 -4.78
CA THR A 32 6.22 -9.50 -3.96
C THR A 32 7.49 -8.68 -3.73
N ASN A 33 7.99 -7.98 -4.74
CA ASN A 33 9.09 -7.05 -4.56
C ASN A 33 8.73 -5.98 -3.53
N PHE A 34 7.57 -5.32 -3.64
CA PHE A 34 7.16 -4.30 -2.67
C PHE A 34 7.12 -4.82 -1.24
N VAL A 35 6.64 -6.05 -1.04
CA VAL A 35 6.63 -6.71 0.27
C VAL A 35 8.04 -6.90 0.81
N THR A 36 8.94 -7.46 -0.01
CA THR A 36 10.34 -7.70 0.36
C THR A 36 11.03 -6.40 0.75
N GLU A 37 10.93 -5.39 -0.11
CA GLU A 37 11.60 -4.10 0.05
C GLU A 37 11.06 -3.33 1.26
N THR A 38 9.74 -3.29 1.43
CA THR A 38 9.09 -2.65 2.59
C THR A 38 9.50 -3.34 3.90
N ASN A 39 9.53 -4.68 3.94
CA ASN A 39 9.94 -5.41 5.15
C ASN A 39 11.42 -5.23 5.48
N ARG A 40 12.30 -5.22 4.46
CA ARG A 40 13.74 -4.97 4.63
C ARG A 40 13.97 -3.58 5.20
N TYR A 41 13.40 -2.56 4.57
CA TYR A 41 13.53 -1.17 5.00
C TYR A 41 12.98 -0.95 6.42
N ALA A 42 11.83 -1.55 6.74
CA ALA A 42 11.25 -1.43 8.08
C ALA A 42 12.14 -2.07 9.15
N THR A 43 12.71 -3.24 8.86
CA THR A 43 13.64 -3.94 9.77
C THR A 43 14.90 -3.10 10.02
N GLN A 44 15.55 -2.61 8.95
CA GLN A 44 16.73 -1.74 9.05
C GLN A 44 16.42 -0.44 9.82
N SER A 45 15.32 0.23 9.49
CA SER A 45 14.91 1.48 10.12
C SER A 45 14.67 1.32 11.63
N ILE A 46 14.04 0.21 12.03
CA ILE A 46 13.77 -0.10 13.44
C ILE A 46 15.09 -0.44 14.16
N ALA A 47 15.94 -1.26 13.55
CA ALA A 47 17.24 -1.61 14.13
C ALA A 47 18.08 -0.35 14.37
N ASN A 48 18.18 0.54 13.37
CA ASN A 48 18.91 1.80 13.47
C ASN A 48 18.35 2.72 14.56
N ALA A 49 17.02 2.82 14.67
CA ALA A 49 16.37 3.60 15.71
C ALA A 49 16.60 3.02 17.12
N ILE A 50 16.71 1.70 17.26
CA ILE A 50 17.08 1.05 18.53
C ILE A 50 18.54 1.34 18.88
N THR A 51 19.47 1.13 17.93
CA THR A 51 20.91 1.34 18.14
C THR A 51 21.24 2.80 18.48
N SER A 52 20.54 3.76 17.89
CA SER A 52 20.69 5.19 18.19
C SER A 52 20.00 5.65 19.48
N GLY A 53 19.31 4.77 20.21
CA GLY A 53 18.56 5.10 21.43
C GLY A 53 17.23 5.86 21.19
N SER A 54 16.85 6.07 19.93
CA SER A 54 15.61 6.76 19.54
C SER A 54 14.35 5.90 19.75
N LEU A 55 14.49 4.57 19.78
CA LEU A 55 13.42 3.62 20.06
C LEU A 55 13.84 2.57 21.08
N LYS A 56 12.90 2.17 21.95
CA LYS A 56 13.09 1.03 22.83
C LYS A 56 12.87 -0.30 22.05
N PRO A 57 13.59 -1.39 22.38
CA PRO A 57 13.46 -2.69 21.69
C PRO A 57 12.03 -3.29 21.68
N LYS A 58 11.18 -2.93 22.64
CA LYS A 58 9.76 -3.33 22.72
C LYS A 58 8.78 -2.21 22.33
N SER A 59 9.19 -1.28 21.47
CA SER A 59 8.31 -0.20 21.03
C SER A 59 7.18 -0.73 20.13
N ARG A 60 6.05 -0.02 20.08
CA ARG A 60 4.91 -0.35 19.19
C ARG A 60 5.27 -0.50 17.70
N ALA A 61 6.46 -0.05 17.28
CA ALA A 61 6.99 -0.20 15.94
C ALA A 61 7.58 -1.60 15.69
N THR A 62 8.19 -2.25 16.71
CA THR A 62 8.77 -3.59 16.59
C THR A 62 7.72 -4.70 16.55
N GLU A 63 6.54 -4.44 17.13
CA GLU A 63 5.44 -5.41 17.26
C GLU A 63 4.61 -5.59 15.97
N ARG A 64 4.87 -4.81 14.93
CA ARG A 64 3.97 -4.69 13.76
C ARG A 64 4.63 -5.07 12.43
N LEU A 65 5.69 -5.86 12.41
CA LEU A 65 6.23 -6.47 11.19
C LEU A 65 6.11 -7.99 11.29
N PRO A 66 5.98 -8.73 10.18
CA PRO A 66 6.12 -8.29 8.78
C PRO A 66 4.81 -7.85 8.09
N VAL A 67 4.95 -7.24 6.90
CA VAL A 67 3.89 -6.98 5.92
C VAL A 67 3.72 -8.22 5.04
N SER A 68 2.47 -8.64 4.80
CA SER A 68 2.16 -9.77 3.92
C SER A 68 1.80 -9.32 2.49
N PHE A 69 1.82 -10.26 1.54
CA PHE A 69 1.37 -10.01 0.16
C PHE A 69 -0.06 -9.49 0.08
N ASN A 70 -0.99 -10.12 0.81
CA ASN A 70 -2.39 -9.70 0.85
C ASN A 70 -2.54 -8.31 1.47
N GLU A 71 -1.75 -8.03 2.52
CA GLU A 71 -1.74 -6.72 3.14
C GLU A 71 -1.20 -5.62 2.22
N MET A 72 -0.15 -5.91 1.45
CA MET A 72 0.37 -4.99 0.44
C MET A 72 -0.66 -4.70 -0.65
N ARG A 73 -1.40 -5.72 -1.12
CA ARG A 73 -2.52 -5.52 -2.06
C ARG A 73 -3.63 -4.66 -1.48
N ALA A 74 -4.00 -4.91 -0.23
CA ALA A 74 -4.99 -4.10 0.48
C ALA A 74 -4.51 -2.65 0.66
N PHE A 75 -3.22 -2.44 0.93
CA PHE A 75 -2.61 -1.12 1.05
C PHE A 75 -2.67 -0.34 -0.27
N ILE A 76 -2.32 -0.98 -1.39
CA ILE A 76 -2.43 -0.39 -2.73
C ILE A 76 -3.89 -0.05 -3.04
N ALA A 77 -4.83 -0.96 -2.75
CA ALA A 77 -6.26 -0.71 -2.93
C ALA A 77 -6.74 0.50 -2.12
N CYS A 78 -6.25 0.66 -0.88
CA CYS A 78 -6.51 1.85 -0.08
C CYS A 78 -5.96 3.11 -0.75
N ILE A 79 -4.71 3.13 -1.20
CA ILE A 79 -4.11 4.30 -1.89
C ILE A 79 -4.92 4.68 -3.13
N LEU A 80 -5.29 3.70 -3.96
CA LEU A 80 -6.12 3.95 -5.15
C LEU A 80 -7.47 4.56 -4.78
N ASN A 81 -8.13 4.02 -3.74
CA ASN A 81 -9.41 4.55 -3.30
C ASN A 81 -9.29 5.95 -2.68
N MET A 82 -8.16 6.30 -2.07
CA MET A 82 -7.87 7.69 -1.65
C MET A 82 -7.74 8.64 -2.85
N GLY A 83 -7.27 8.15 -3.99
CA GLY A 83 -7.25 8.91 -5.24
C GLY A 83 -8.65 9.26 -5.76
N LEU A 84 -9.61 8.36 -5.55
CA LEU A 84 -11.02 8.53 -5.91
C LEU A 84 -11.80 9.37 -4.88
N ILE A 85 -11.66 9.03 -3.60
CA ILE A 85 -12.35 9.70 -2.49
C ILE A 85 -11.36 10.61 -1.78
N ARG A 86 -11.15 11.81 -2.31
CA ARG A 86 -10.17 12.73 -1.71
C ARG A 86 -10.69 13.34 -0.42
N LYS A 87 -9.86 13.35 0.61
CA LYS A 87 -10.11 14.07 1.86
C LYS A 87 -8.92 14.96 2.24
N SER A 88 -9.16 15.93 3.13
CA SER A 88 -8.19 16.98 3.47
C SER A 88 -6.90 16.46 4.11
N THR A 89 -6.97 15.37 4.88
CA THR A 89 -5.80 14.79 5.55
C THR A 89 -5.87 13.26 5.57
N ILE A 90 -4.72 12.59 5.70
CA ILE A 90 -4.68 11.12 5.86
C ILE A 90 -5.54 10.67 7.05
N ALA A 91 -5.52 11.41 8.15
CA ALA A 91 -6.30 11.07 9.34
C ALA A 91 -7.82 11.11 9.09
N SER A 92 -8.28 12.03 8.23
CA SER A 92 -9.72 12.20 7.94
C SER A 92 -10.36 10.99 7.24
N TYR A 93 -9.58 10.12 6.61
CA TYR A 93 -10.05 8.84 6.05
C TYR A 93 -10.58 7.87 7.11
N TRP A 94 -10.14 8.02 8.36
CA TRP A 94 -10.62 7.27 9.52
C TRP A 94 -11.59 8.06 10.40
N SER A 95 -12.13 9.18 9.91
CA SER A 95 -13.15 9.96 10.63
C SER A 95 -14.39 9.12 10.93
N THR A 96 -14.93 9.28 12.14
CA THR A 96 -16.21 8.68 12.56
C THR A 96 -17.36 9.69 12.57
N LEU A 97 -17.09 10.95 12.22
CA LEU A 97 -18.13 11.98 12.14
C LEU A 97 -19.09 11.65 10.98
N PRO A 98 -20.41 11.57 11.21
CA PRO A 98 -21.37 11.12 10.20
C PRO A 98 -21.27 11.85 8.85
N CYS A 99 -21.05 13.17 8.86
CA CYS A 99 -20.95 14.00 7.65
C CYS A 99 -19.69 13.76 6.81
N SER A 100 -18.66 13.07 7.34
CA SER A 100 -17.36 12.88 6.68
C SER A 100 -16.88 11.43 6.73
N ALA A 101 -17.63 10.54 7.35
CA ALA A 101 -17.27 9.15 7.53
C ALA A 101 -17.23 8.41 6.19
N THR A 102 -16.17 7.65 5.98
CA THR A 102 -16.08 6.70 4.86
C THR A 102 -15.71 5.34 5.43
N PRO A 103 -16.71 4.55 5.90
CA PRO A 103 -16.46 3.36 6.72
C PRO A 103 -15.57 2.30 6.08
N TRP A 104 -15.45 2.30 4.75
CA TRP A 104 -14.61 1.36 4.01
C TRP A 104 -13.13 1.41 4.46
N PHE A 105 -12.54 2.60 4.66
CA PHE A 105 -11.12 2.72 5.03
C PHE A 105 -10.82 2.08 6.40
N ARG A 106 -11.70 2.28 7.38
CA ARG A 106 -11.58 1.68 8.72
C ARG A 106 -11.89 0.19 8.76
N LYS A 107 -12.63 -0.34 7.78
CA LYS A 107 -12.84 -1.79 7.60
C LYS A 107 -11.59 -2.45 7.01
N MET A 108 -10.87 -1.76 6.14
CA MET A 108 -9.65 -2.26 5.50
C MET A 108 -8.43 -2.23 6.43
N PHE A 109 -8.21 -1.11 7.13
CA PHE A 109 -7.09 -0.96 8.06
C PHE A 109 -7.48 -0.15 9.29
N SER A 110 -6.77 -0.35 10.39
CA SER A 110 -6.70 0.70 11.42
C SER A 110 -5.84 1.86 10.92
N ARG A 111 -6.13 3.09 11.36
CA ARG A 111 -5.35 4.29 10.99
C ARG A 111 -3.86 4.10 11.25
N ASN A 112 -3.52 3.57 12.42
CA ASN A 112 -2.14 3.35 12.84
C ASN A 112 -1.42 2.32 11.94
N ARG A 113 -2.11 1.24 11.53
CA ARG A 113 -1.51 0.25 10.63
C ARG A 113 -1.25 0.85 9.25
N PHE A 114 -2.20 1.58 8.70
CA PHE A 114 -2.02 2.26 7.41
C PHE A 114 -0.87 3.27 7.47
N GLN A 115 -0.80 4.10 8.51
CA GLN A 115 0.29 5.08 8.68
C GLN A 115 1.65 4.40 8.83
N LEU A 116 1.71 3.23 9.47
CA LEU A 116 2.94 2.46 9.58
C LEU A 116 3.38 1.90 8.21
N LEU A 117 2.45 1.34 7.45
CA LEU A 117 2.70 0.88 6.07
C LEU A 117 3.17 2.04 5.20
N LEU A 118 2.49 3.18 5.28
CA LEU A 118 2.88 4.39 4.54
C LEU A 118 4.28 4.88 4.91
N LYS A 119 4.66 4.79 6.19
CA LYS A 119 5.99 5.21 6.66
C LYS A 119 7.11 4.32 6.12
N PHE A 120 6.88 3.01 6.02
CA PHE A 120 7.92 2.05 5.65
C PHE A 120 7.83 1.58 4.19
N PHE A 121 6.82 2.02 3.44
CA PHE A 121 6.64 1.64 2.06
C PHE A 121 7.90 1.97 1.25
N HIS A 122 8.51 0.94 0.68
CA HIS A 122 9.77 1.03 -0.03
C HIS A 122 9.75 0.11 -1.25
N LEU A 123 10.45 0.53 -2.31
CA LEU A 123 10.33 -0.10 -3.65
C LEU A 123 11.66 -0.57 -4.25
N ILE A 124 12.79 -0.11 -3.69
CA ILE A 124 14.14 -0.33 -4.23
C ILE A 124 15.04 -0.72 -3.06
N ASP A 125 16.12 -1.44 -3.35
CA ASP A 125 17.13 -1.75 -2.35
C ASP A 125 17.87 -0.50 -1.85
N ASN A 126 18.09 -0.44 -0.54
CA ASN A 126 18.99 0.49 0.14
C ASN A 126 19.94 -0.29 1.03
#